data_AF-A0A9D5GZY2-F1
#
_entry.id   AF-A0A9D5GZY2-F1
#
_cell.length_a   1.000
_cell.length_b   1.000
_cell.length_c   1.000
_cell.angle_alpha   90.00
_cell.angle_beta   90.00
_cell.angle_gamma   90.00
#
_symmetry.space_group_name_H-M   'P 1'
#
loop_
_entity.id
_entity.type
_entity.pdbx_description
1 polymer ?
#
loop_
_entity_poly.entity_id
_entity_poly.type
_entity_poly.pdbx_seq_one_letter_code
_entity_poly.pdbx_strand_id
1 'polypeptide(L)'
;MAAGLSVAVQKKEGRVFIGKVGAPSEVVTRLEEACASAVRMGGDAVGSGCIGEDPALDQFMEAYCEMLIKYEQELSKPLKEAMLFLQRIEVQFKNLTVSSSSDNIACNEGGDRNGSSEEDQVDLYNNMIDPQAEDRELKGQLLRKYSGYLGSLKQEFMKKRKKGKLPKEARQQLLEWWSRHYKWPYPSESQKLALAESTGLDQKQINNWFINQRKRHWKPSEDMQFVVMDPTHPHYYMDNVLTNSFPMDLSNTML
;
A
#
# COMPACT_ATOMS: atom_id res chain seq x y z
N MET A 1 21.80 0.68 18.85
CA MET A 1 21.55 -0.19 17.69
C MET A 1 21.13 0.68 16.52
N ALA A 2 22.05 0.95 15.60
CA ALA A 2 21.76 1.49 14.28
C ALA A 2 22.84 0.91 13.35
N ALA A 3 22.53 -0.23 12.72
CA ALA A 3 23.40 -0.80 11.71
C ALA A 3 23.22 0.02 10.43
N GLY A 4 24.12 0.98 10.22
CA GLY A 4 24.23 1.71 8.96
C GLY A 4 24.69 0.74 7.86
N LEU A 5 23.80 0.44 6.93
CA LEU A 5 24.15 -0.22 5.67
C LEU A 5 24.77 0.83 4.76
N SER A 6 26.09 0.91 4.76
CA SER A 6 26.86 1.69 3.79
C SER A 6 27.30 0.74 2.67
N VAL A 7 26.77 0.95 1.47
CA VAL A 7 27.20 0.24 0.25
C VAL A 7 28.25 1.10 -0.44
N ALA A 8 29.48 0.58 -0.53
CA ALA A 8 30.54 1.18 -1.31
C ALA A 8 30.79 0.33 -2.57
N VAL A 9 30.59 0.93 -3.75
CA VAL A 9 30.96 0.34 -5.04
C VAL A 9 32.38 0.81 -5.37
N GLN A 10 33.34 -0.11 -5.36
CA GLN A 10 34.72 0.16 -5.79
C GLN A 10 34.94 -0.47 -7.17
N LYS A 11 35.15 0.37 -8.18
CA LYS A 11 35.52 -0.04 -9.55
C LYS A 11 37.04 0.01 -9.66
N LYS A 12 37.70 -1.13 -9.85
CA LYS A 12 39.11 -1.17 -10.22
C LYS A 12 39.34 -2.14 -11.38
N GLU A 13 39.93 -1.62 -12.45
CA GLU A 13 40.54 -2.37 -13.56
C GLU A 13 39.62 -3.38 -14.29
N GLY A 14 38.42 -2.95 -14.66
CA GLY A 14 37.65 -3.59 -15.74
C GLY A 14 37.16 -5.03 -15.48
N ARG A 15 37.21 -5.52 -14.24
CA ARG A 15 36.69 -6.84 -13.86
C ARG A 15 35.65 -6.69 -12.74
N VAL A 16 34.43 -7.20 -12.97
CA VAL A 16 33.36 -7.20 -11.97
C VAL A 16 33.62 -8.33 -10.97
N PHE A 17 33.97 -7.98 -9.73
CA PHE A 17 34.02 -8.95 -8.64
C PHE A 17 32.64 -9.01 -7.98
N ILE A 18 31.93 -10.13 -8.12
CA ILE A 18 30.72 -10.42 -7.34
C ILE A 18 31.17 -10.84 -5.94
N GLY A 19 31.47 -9.85 -5.11
CA GLY A 19 31.70 -10.04 -3.69
C GLY A 19 30.43 -9.70 -2.92
N LYS A 20 29.95 -10.69 -2.15
CA LYS A 20 28.98 -10.56 -1.04
C LYS A 20 27.50 -10.83 -1.39
N VAL A 21 27.21 -12.08 -1.77
CA VAL A 21 25.92 -12.71 -1.43
C VAL A 21 26.18 -14.11 -0.87
N GLY A 22 26.06 -14.25 0.45
CA GLY A 22 25.56 -15.45 1.14
C GLY A 22 26.19 -16.84 0.92
N ALA A 23 27.23 -17.03 0.10
CA ALA A 23 27.83 -18.34 -0.08
C ALA A 23 28.71 -18.70 1.14
N PRO A 24 28.52 -19.86 1.80
CA PRO A 24 29.42 -20.34 2.84
C PRO A 24 30.85 -20.40 2.30
N SER A 25 31.83 -19.98 3.10
CA SER A 25 33.24 -19.89 2.68
C SER A 25 33.73 -21.18 2.01
N GLU A 26 33.29 -22.34 2.48
CA GLU A 26 33.66 -23.64 1.91
C GLU A 26 33.18 -23.85 0.47
N VAL A 27 32.02 -23.29 0.10
CA VAL A 27 31.47 -23.36 -1.27
C VAL A 27 32.26 -22.46 -2.21
N VAL A 28 32.67 -21.28 -1.72
CA VAL A 28 33.51 -20.35 -2.49
C VAL A 28 34.87 -20.98 -2.76
N THR A 29 35.50 -21.59 -1.75
CA THR A 29 36.81 -22.24 -1.91
C THR A 29 36.72 -23.43 -2.87
N ARG A 30 35.67 -24.25 -2.79
CA ARG A 30 35.47 -25.37 -3.73
C ARG A 30 35.21 -24.90 -5.16
N LEU A 31 34.51 -23.78 -5.34
CA LEU A 31 34.25 -23.22 -6.66
C LEU A 31 35.53 -22.61 -7.26
N GLU A 32 36.34 -21.93 -6.45
CA GLU A 32 37.66 -21.42 -6.85
C GLU A 32 38.62 -22.55 -7.22
N GLU A 33 38.61 -23.66 -6.46
CA GLU A 33 39.42 -24.85 -6.72
C GLU A 33 38.95 -25.59 -7.98
N ALA A 34 37.63 -25.66 -8.22
CA ALA A 34 37.05 -26.19 -9.46
C ALA A 34 37.43 -25.35 -10.68
N CYS A 35 37.33 -24.02 -10.60
CA CYS A 35 37.76 -23.10 -11.66
C CYS A 35 39.27 -23.20 -11.92
N ALA A 36 40.09 -23.26 -10.87
CA ALA A 36 41.54 -23.44 -11.02
C ALA A 36 41.88 -24.80 -11.65
N SER A 37 41.15 -25.86 -11.31
CA SER A 37 41.35 -27.19 -11.91
C SER A 37 40.94 -27.25 -13.39
N ALA A 38 39.87 -26.54 -13.77
CA ALA A 38 39.43 -26.43 -15.17
C ALA A 38 40.47 -25.70 -16.04
N VAL A 39 41.09 -24.63 -15.51
CA VAL A 39 42.17 -23.91 -16.21
C VAL A 39 43.43 -24.77 -16.36
N ARG A 40 43.70 -25.67 -15.41
CA ARG A 40 44.85 -26.58 -15.47
C ARG A 40 44.67 -27.79 -16.40
N MET A 41 43.43 -28.14 -16.76
CA MET A 41 43.13 -29.22 -17.72
C MET A 41 42.89 -28.72 -19.16
N GLY A 42 42.76 -27.40 -19.38
CA GLY A 42 42.49 -26.79 -20.68
C GLY A 42 43.73 -26.34 -21.46
N GLY A 43 44.81 -27.11 -21.44
CA GLY A 43 45.92 -26.95 -22.38
C GLY A 43 45.67 -27.81 -23.62
N ASP A 44 45.63 -27.20 -24.80
CA ASP A 44 45.54 -27.84 -26.11
C ASP A 44 44.18 -28.47 -26.52
N ALA A 45 43.15 -27.62 -26.66
CA ALA A 45 42.09 -27.89 -27.63
C ALA A 45 41.61 -26.58 -28.27
N VAL A 46 41.96 -26.42 -29.55
CA VAL A 46 41.40 -25.44 -30.49
C VAL A 46 39.88 -25.57 -30.49
N GLY A 47 39.20 -24.55 -29.99
CA GLY A 47 37.75 -24.53 -29.84
C GLY A 47 37.33 -23.39 -28.93
N SER A 48 37.52 -22.15 -29.40
CA SER A 48 37.08 -20.90 -28.76
C SER A 48 35.54 -20.83 -28.72
N GLY A 49 34.91 -21.68 -27.95
CA GLY A 49 33.53 -21.53 -27.52
C GLY A 49 33.57 -21.37 -26.01
N CYS A 50 33.91 -20.18 -25.54
CA CYS A 50 33.83 -19.93 -24.12
C CYS A 50 32.35 -20.06 -23.70
N ILE A 51 32.12 -20.79 -22.62
CA ILE A 51 30.80 -20.90 -22.02
C ILE A 51 30.54 -19.54 -21.36
N GLY A 52 29.80 -18.66 -22.02
CA GLY A 52 29.40 -17.36 -21.47
C GLY A 52 29.46 -16.17 -22.41
N GLU A 53 30.03 -16.27 -23.61
CA GLU A 53 29.95 -15.19 -24.62
C GLU A 53 28.60 -15.26 -25.35
N ASP A 54 27.53 -14.80 -24.70
CA ASP A 54 26.30 -14.41 -25.38
C ASP A 54 26.16 -12.88 -25.31
N PRO A 55 26.74 -12.15 -26.28
CA PRO A 55 26.68 -10.69 -26.31
C PRO A 55 25.25 -10.13 -26.33
N ALA A 56 24.28 -10.91 -26.83
CA ALA A 56 22.88 -10.50 -26.85
C ALA A 56 22.27 -10.59 -25.45
N LEU A 57 22.60 -11.63 -24.68
CA LEU A 57 22.23 -11.75 -23.28
C LEU A 57 22.92 -10.67 -22.43
N ASP A 58 24.21 -10.42 -22.65
CA ASP A 58 24.94 -9.37 -21.92
C ASP A 58 24.33 -7.99 -22.15
N GLN A 59 24.03 -7.64 -23.40
CA GLN A 59 23.35 -6.39 -23.74
C GLN A 59 21.95 -6.29 -23.10
N PHE A 60 21.20 -7.39 -23.06
CA PHE A 60 19.91 -7.45 -22.38
C PHE A 60 20.06 -7.23 -20.87
N MET A 61 21.04 -7.89 -20.25
CA MET A 61 21.31 -7.79 -18.82
C MET A 61 21.78 -6.37 -18.45
N GLU A 62 22.58 -5.72 -19.29
CA GLU A 62 22.97 -4.32 -19.13
C GLU A 62 21.74 -3.39 -19.19
N ALA A 63 20.91 -3.51 -20.22
CA ALA A 63 19.70 -2.70 -20.36
C ALA A 63 18.71 -2.91 -19.19
N TYR A 64 18.58 -4.16 -18.72
CA TYR A 64 17.75 -4.48 -17.56
C TYR A 64 18.30 -3.84 -16.27
N CYS A 65 19.62 -3.90 -16.06
CA CYS A 65 20.25 -3.25 -14.92
C CYS A 65 20.10 -1.73 -14.96
N GLU A 66 20.25 -1.10 -16.14
CA GLU A 66 20.01 0.34 -16.32
C GLU A 66 18.56 0.71 -16.00
N MET A 67 17.61 -0.10 -16.45
CA MET A 67 16.19 0.09 -16.13
C MET A 67 15.92 0.01 -14.63
N LEU A 68 16.52 -0.95 -13.91
CA LEU A 68 16.40 -1.05 -12.45
C LEU A 68 16.99 0.16 -11.73
N ILE A 69 18.16 0.65 -12.18
CA ILE A 69 18.80 1.85 -11.62
C ILE A 69 17.89 3.07 -11.82
N LYS A 70 17.26 3.19 -12.99
CA LYS A 70 16.32 4.27 -13.27
C LYS A 70 15.10 4.21 -12.35
N TYR A 71 14.52 3.03 -12.15
CA TYR A 71 13.42 2.85 -11.19
C TYR A 71 13.84 3.21 -9.76
N GLU A 72 15.04 2.82 -9.34
CA GLU A 72 15.57 3.19 -8.03
C GLU A 72 15.66 4.72 -7.88
N GLN A 73 16.18 5.41 -8.89
CA GLN A 73 16.29 6.88 -8.89
C GLN A 73 14.90 7.55 -8.85
N GLU A 74 13.95 7.05 -9.63
CA GLU A 74 12.57 7.55 -9.66
C GLU A 74 11.84 7.34 -8.33
N LEU A 75 12.10 6.21 -7.64
CA LEU A 75 11.48 5.89 -6.34
C LEU A 75 12.20 6.55 -5.15
N SER A 76 13.49 6.84 -5.25
CA SER A 76 14.30 7.35 -4.13
C SER A 76 13.80 8.70 -3.60
N LYS A 77 13.47 9.63 -4.51
CA LYS A 77 12.98 10.97 -4.13
C LYS A 77 11.64 10.92 -3.40
N PRO A 78 10.56 10.33 -3.95
CA PRO A 78 9.27 10.28 -3.26
C PRO A 78 9.34 9.48 -1.95
N LEU A 79 10.18 8.44 -1.88
CA LEU A 79 10.38 7.69 -0.63
C LEU A 79 11.02 8.57 0.45
N LYS A 80 12.09 9.30 0.13
CA LYS A 80 12.75 10.23 1.07
C LYS A 80 11.80 11.35 1.51
N GLU A 81 11.05 11.92 0.58
CA GLU A 81 10.06 12.96 0.88
C GLU A 81 8.96 12.43 1.83
N ALA A 82 8.46 11.21 1.58
CA ALA A 82 7.48 10.57 2.46
C ALA A 82 8.05 10.28 3.85
N MET A 83 9.28 9.78 3.95
CA MET A 83 9.95 9.56 5.24
C MET A 83 10.09 10.85 6.03
N LEU A 84 10.55 11.94 5.40
CA LEU A 84 10.67 13.25 6.04
C LEU A 84 9.31 13.81 6.47
N PHE A 85 8.27 13.60 5.66
CA PHE A 85 6.91 13.99 6.00
C PHE A 85 6.41 13.24 7.25
N LEU A 86 6.57 11.91 7.30
CA LEU A 86 6.18 11.10 8.46
C LEU A 86 6.95 11.51 9.72
N GLN A 87 8.27 11.70 9.61
CA GLN A 87 9.10 12.17 10.73
C GLN A 87 8.62 13.53 11.25
N ARG A 88 8.23 14.45 10.36
CA ARG A 88 7.66 15.75 10.74
C ARG A 88 6.35 15.57 11.52
N ILE A 89 5.44 14.70 11.05
CA ILE A 89 4.18 14.42 11.75
C ILE A 89 4.43 13.77 13.11
N GLU A 90 5.39 12.85 13.21
CA GLU A 90 5.77 12.24 14.49
C GLU A 90 6.26 13.27 15.51
N VAL A 91 7.10 14.22 15.10
CA VAL A 91 7.57 15.30 15.98
C VAL A 91 6.39 16.17 16.46
N GLN A 92 5.47 16.52 15.56
CA GLN A 92 4.26 17.27 15.94
C GLN A 92 3.43 16.52 16.98
N PHE A 93 3.28 15.20 16.85
CA PHE A 93 2.55 14.38 17.81
C PHE A 93 3.25 14.28 19.17
N LYS A 94 4.58 14.11 19.18
CA LYS A 94 5.39 14.11 20.41
C LYS A 94 5.25 15.43 21.16
N ASN A 95 5.27 16.56 20.46
CA ASN A 95 5.11 17.88 21.07
C ASN A 95 3.72 18.06 21.73
N LEU A 96 2.64 17.60 21.09
CA LEU A 96 1.30 17.63 21.68
C LEU A 96 1.17 16.73 22.92
N THR A 97 1.90 15.62 22.93
CA THR A 97 1.88 14.66 24.04
C THR A 97 2.63 15.21 25.27
N VAL A 98 3.76 15.89 25.06
CA VAL A 98 4.52 16.54 26.14
C VAL A 98 3.78 17.76 26.68
N SER A 99 3.09 18.56 25.84
CA SER A 99 2.27 19.68 26.32
C SER A 99 1.04 19.28 27.14
N SER A 100 0.64 18.01 27.13
CA SER A 100 -0.53 17.53 27.88
C SER A 100 -0.21 16.95 29.26
N SER A 101 1.07 16.96 29.70
CA SER A 101 1.50 16.27 30.93
C SER A 101 1.97 17.18 32.07
N SER A 102 1.87 18.52 31.97
CA SER A 102 2.32 19.41 33.06
C SER A 102 1.25 20.27 33.72
N ASP A 103 0.02 20.33 33.21
CA ASP A 103 -1.04 21.10 33.86
C ASP A 103 -2.24 20.20 34.14
N ASN A 104 -2.21 19.43 35.25
CA ASN A 104 -3.39 18.97 36.00
C ASN A 104 -2.97 18.05 37.18
N ILE A 105 -2.53 18.64 38.30
CA ILE A 105 -2.80 18.12 39.66
C ILE A 105 -3.13 19.29 40.58
N ALA A 106 -4.41 19.34 40.99
CA ALA A 106 -5.07 19.82 42.22
C ALA A 106 -4.31 20.76 43.19
N CYS A 107 -4.93 21.70 43.90
CA CYS A 107 -6.14 21.54 44.72
C CYS A 107 -6.74 22.88 45.20
N ASN A 108 -8.02 22.80 45.57
CA ASN A 108 -8.87 23.83 46.16
C ASN A 108 -8.57 24.07 47.66
N GLU A 109 -8.89 25.29 48.10
CA GLU A 109 -9.31 25.76 49.44
C GLU A 109 -8.31 25.93 50.63
N GLY A 110 -8.25 27.19 51.11
CA GLY A 110 -8.51 27.52 52.52
C GLY A 110 -7.39 28.17 53.36
N GLY A 111 -7.56 29.47 53.70
CA GLY A 111 -7.25 30.02 55.04
C GLY A 111 -5.87 30.67 55.30
N ASP A 112 -5.89 32.00 55.46
CA ASP A 112 -5.02 32.90 56.23
C ASP A 112 -3.58 32.47 56.63
N ARG A 113 -2.58 33.27 56.22
CA ARG A 113 -1.69 34.04 57.14
C ARG A 113 -0.56 34.81 56.45
N ASN A 114 -0.50 36.08 56.84
CA ASN A 114 0.59 37.08 56.82
C ASN A 114 2.04 36.55 56.88
N GLY A 115 2.93 37.12 56.05
CA GLY A 115 4.39 36.92 56.15
C GLY A 115 5.21 37.67 55.07
N SER A 116 5.67 38.86 55.44
CA SER A 116 6.67 39.74 54.80
C SER A 116 7.96 39.04 54.34
N SER A 117 8.57 39.46 53.20
CA SER A 117 9.93 40.04 53.15
C SER A 117 10.44 40.16 51.70
N GLU A 118 11.16 41.26 51.49
CA GLU A 118 11.79 41.82 50.29
C GLU A 118 13.07 41.04 49.90
N GLU A 119 13.35 40.84 48.62
CA GLU A 119 14.73 40.81 48.06
C GLU A 119 14.67 41.13 46.55
N ASP A 120 15.45 42.12 46.12
CA ASP A 120 15.69 42.56 44.75
C ASP A 120 16.42 41.51 43.88
N GLN A 121 16.02 41.36 42.61
CA GLN A 121 16.97 41.09 41.52
C GLN A 121 16.36 41.53 40.18
N VAL A 122 16.69 42.75 39.79
CA VAL A 122 16.50 43.24 38.42
C VAL A 122 17.46 42.54 37.45
N ASP A 123 16.95 42.40 36.23
CA ASP A 123 17.65 42.53 34.95
C ASP A 123 18.09 41.30 34.12
N LEU A 124 17.77 41.47 32.83
CA LEU A 124 18.42 40.89 31.64
C LEU A 124 18.13 39.41 31.35
N TYR A 125 17.07 39.13 30.59
CA TYR A 125 17.08 38.34 29.33
C TYR A 125 15.67 38.35 28.71
N ASN A 126 15.18 39.55 28.40
CA ASN A 126 13.86 39.78 27.79
C ASN A 126 13.91 39.70 26.25
N ASN A 127 14.79 38.88 25.67
CA ASN A 127 14.99 38.81 24.20
C ASN A 127 15.49 37.42 23.75
N MET A 128 14.75 36.35 24.07
CA MET A 128 14.77 35.18 23.19
C MET A 128 13.59 35.33 22.23
N ILE A 129 13.84 35.99 21.09
CA ILE A 129 12.94 35.99 19.94
C ILE A 129 12.85 34.52 19.51
N ASP A 130 11.79 33.86 19.94
CA ASP A 130 11.42 32.52 19.51
C ASP A 130 11.09 32.59 18.01
N PRO A 131 11.90 32.01 17.11
CA PRO A 131 11.64 32.02 15.68
C PRO A 131 10.32 31.32 15.31
N GLN A 132 9.70 30.60 16.26
CA GLN A 132 8.41 29.94 16.11
C GLN A 132 7.22 30.79 16.61
N ALA A 133 7.46 31.91 17.30
CA ALA A 133 6.40 32.76 17.83
C ALA A 133 5.64 33.47 16.70
N GLU A 134 6.36 34.00 15.71
CA GLU A 134 5.79 34.60 14.51
C GLU A 134 4.98 33.58 13.70
N ASP A 135 5.47 32.35 13.59
CA ASP A 135 4.80 31.25 12.88
C ASP A 135 3.51 30.79 13.59
N ARG A 136 3.53 30.76 14.93
CA ARG A 136 2.35 30.47 15.76
C ARG A 136 1.31 31.59 15.67
N GLU A 137 1.77 32.84 15.63
CA GLU A 137 0.90 34.00 15.47
C GLU A 137 0.27 34.02 14.07
N LEU A 138 1.08 33.83 13.03
CA LEU A 138 0.61 33.76 11.64
C LEU A 138 -0.40 32.62 11.46
N LYS A 139 -0.12 31.44 12.03
CA LYS A 139 -1.07 30.32 12.05
C LYS A 139 -2.36 30.69 12.76
N GLY A 140 -2.28 31.35 13.91
CA GLY A 140 -3.45 31.85 14.65
C GLY A 140 -4.27 32.87 13.86
N GLN A 141 -3.60 33.80 13.18
CA GLN A 141 -4.24 34.79 12.30
C GLN A 141 -4.90 34.11 11.09
N LEU A 142 -4.25 33.13 10.47
CA LEU A 142 -4.80 32.35 9.36
C LEU A 142 -6.03 31.56 9.77
N LEU A 143 -5.95 30.83 10.90
CA LEU A 143 -7.08 30.09 11.46
C LEU A 143 -8.23 31.04 11.79
N ARG A 144 -7.98 32.19 12.41
CA ARG A 144 -9.03 33.17 12.71
C ARG A 144 -9.70 33.67 11.43
N LYS A 145 -8.91 34.08 10.43
CA LYS A 145 -9.39 34.63 9.15
C LYS A 145 -10.19 33.62 8.32
N TYR A 146 -9.75 32.37 8.28
CA TYR A 146 -10.34 31.35 7.40
C TYR A 146 -11.21 30.32 8.13
N SER A 147 -11.29 30.33 9.47
CA SER A 147 -12.05 29.35 10.27
C SER A 147 -13.48 29.15 9.77
N GLY A 148 -14.21 30.24 9.48
CA GLY A 148 -15.57 30.17 8.95
C GLY A 148 -15.65 29.52 7.57
N TYR A 149 -14.71 29.84 6.67
CA TYR A 149 -14.62 29.23 5.33
C TYR A 149 -14.23 27.75 5.41
N LEU A 150 -13.24 27.40 6.23
CA LEU A 150 -12.84 26.02 6.51
C LEU A 150 -13.99 25.22 7.12
N GLY A 151 -14.76 25.81 8.02
CA GLY A 151 -15.97 25.22 8.62
C GLY A 151 -17.06 24.97 7.58
N SER A 152 -17.36 25.97 6.74
CA SER A 152 -18.32 25.85 5.64
C SER A 152 -17.89 24.80 4.62
N LEU A 153 -16.63 24.84 4.19
CA LEU A 153 -16.07 23.88 3.23
C LEU A 153 -16.11 22.45 3.79
N LYS A 154 -15.71 22.27 5.06
CA LYS A 154 -15.83 20.99 5.76
C LYS A 154 -17.28 20.53 5.85
N GLN A 155 -18.23 21.43 6.07
CA GLN A 155 -19.65 21.11 6.09
C GLN A 155 -20.15 20.69 4.70
N GLU A 156 -19.74 21.37 3.62
CA GLU A 156 -20.08 20.97 2.25
C GLU A 156 -19.54 19.58 1.92
N PHE A 157 -18.29 19.26 2.29
CA PHE A 157 -17.72 17.91 2.11
C PHE A 157 -18.38 16.85 3.01
N MET A 158 -18.78 17.23 4.24
CA MET A 158 -19.41 16.34 5.21
C MET A 158 -20.92 16.18 5.03
N LYS A 159 -21.57 16.94 4.12
CA LYS A 159 -22.91 16.64 3.61
C LYS A 159 -22.85 15.34 2.80
N LYS A 160 -22.65 14.21 3.48
CA LYS A 160 -22.90 12.88 2.93
C LYS A 160 -24.29 12.92 2.31
N ARG A 161 -24.37 12.71 1.00
CA ARG A 161 -25.66 12.68 0.28
C ARG A 161 -26.61 11.80 1.08
N LYS A 162 -27.78 12.34 1.42
CA LYS A 162 -28.73 11.72 2.36
C LYS A 162 -28.86 10.23 2.05
N LYS A 163 -28.78 9.39 3.09
CA LYS A 163 -29.04 7.94 3.05
C LYS A 163 -30.46 7.72 2.51
N GLY A 164 -30.55 7.62 1.21
CA GLY A 164 -31.77 7.65 0.43
C GLY A 164 -31.43 7.16 -0.95
N LYS A 165 -32.44 6.67 -1.67
CA LYS A 165 -32.33 5.98 -2.97
C LYS A 165 -31.27 6.62 -3.87
N LEU A 166 -30.52 5.79 -4.63
CA LEU A 166 -29.51 6.27 -5.59
C LEU A 166 -30.06 7.40 -6.48
N PRO A 167 -29.22 8.39 -6.85
CA PRO A 167 -29.58 9.45 -7.81
C PRO A 167 -30.28 8.88 -9.04
N LYS A 168 -31.25 9.62 -9.60
CA LYS A 168 -32.06 9.11 -10.71
C LYS A 168 -31.21 8.83 -11.93
N GLU A 169 -30.25 9.70 -12.18
CA GLU A 169 -29.28 9.67 -13.28
C GLU A 169 -28.39 8.43 -13.15
N ALA A 170 -27.82 8.22 -11.97
CA ALA A 170 -27.01 7.04 -11.66
C ALA A 170 -27.81 5.74 -11.85
N ARG A 171 -29.08 5.72 -11.41
CA ARG A 171 -29.95 4.56 -11.60
C ARG A 171 -30.24 4.29 -13.07
N GLN A 172 -30.45 5.34 -13.87
CA GLN A 172 -30.74 5.20 -15.29
C GLN A 172 -29.58 4.54 -16.02
N GLN A 173 -28.34 4.97 -15.76
CA GLN A 173 -27.14 4.36 -16.33
C GLN A 173 -26.99 2.88 -15.93
N LEU A 174 -27.24 2.57 -14.66
CA LEU A 174 -27.20 1.17 -14.19
C LEU A 174 -28.27 0.29 -14.84
N LEU A 175 -29.48 0.83 -15.05
CA LEU A 175 -30.56 0.14 -15.76
C LEU A 175 -30.26 -0.05 -17.24
N GLU A 176 -29.61 0.92 -17.88
CA GLU A 176 -29.18 0.84 -19.27
C GLU A 176 -28.13 -0.25 -19.47
N TRP A 177 -27.13 -0.32 -18.58
CA TRP A 177 -26.17 -1.42 -18.59
C TRP A 177 -26.88 -2.76 -18.37
N TRP A 178 -27.80 -2.81 -17.40
CA TRP A 178 -28.58 -4.00 -17.08
C TRP A 178 -29.39 -4.53 -18.26
N SER A 179 -30.09 -3.66 -18.99
CA SER A 179 -30.89 -4.07 -20.15
C SER A 179 -30.03 -4.67 -21.26
N ARG A 180 -28.82 -4.14 -21.47
CA ARG A 180 -27.87 -4.67 -22.45
C ARG A 180 -27.33 -6.05 -22.06
N HIS A 181 -27.21 -6.32 -20.76
CA HIS A 181 -26.61 -7.55 -20.22
C HIS A 181 -27.62 -8.43 -19.48
N TYR A 182 -28.91 -8.36 -19.82
CA TYR A 182 -29.96 -9.05 -19.08
C TYR A 182 -29.77 -10.57 -19.01
N LYS A 183 -29.22 -11.17 -20.07
CA LYS A 183 -28.92 -12.61 -20.12
C LYS A 183 -27.90 -13.01 -19.05
N TRP A 184 -26.83 -12.23 -18.90
CA TRP A 184 -25.73 -12.48 -17.95
C TRP A 184 -25.35 -11.20 -17.19
N PRO A 185 -26.14 -10.78 -16.18
CA PRO A 185 -25.97 -9.49 -15.54
C PRO A 185 -24.88 -9.52 -14.45
N TYR A 186 -23.68 -9.91 -14.84
CA TYR A 186 -22.48 -10.01 -14.00
C TYR A 186 -21.39 -9.12 -14.59
N PRO A 187 -21.35 -7.83 -14.25
CA PRO A 187 -20.30 -6.94 -14.74
C PRO A 187 -18.93 -7.39 -14.24
N SER A 188 -17.91 -7.31 -15.10
CA SER A 188 -16.51 -7.50 -14.71
C SER A 188 -16.04 -6.40 -13.74
N GLU A 189 -14.89 -6.58 -13.08
CA GLU A 189 -14.35 -5.54 -12.20
C GLU A 189 -14.06 -4.23 -12.95
N SER A 190 -13.55 -4.29 -14.18
CA SER A 190 -13.35 -3.10 -15.01
C SER A 190 -14.67 -2.41 -15.36
N GLN A 191 -15.73 -3.16 -15.66
CA GLN A 191 -17.05 -2.59 -15.91
C GLN A 191 -17.66 -1.96 -14.66
N LYS A 192 -17.46 -2.56 -13.48
CA LYS A 192 -17.89 -1.96 -12.21
C LYS A 192 -17.17 -0.65 -11.92
N LEU A 193 -15.86 -0.58 -12.21
CA LEU A 193 -15.09 0.65 -12.08
C LEU A 193 -15.58 1.74 -13.03
N ALA A 194 -15.80 1.42 -14.31
CA ALA A 194 -16.35 2.37 -15.29
C ALA A 194 -17.75 2.87 -14.90
N LEU A 195 -18.59 2.00 -14.34
CA LEU A 195 -19.91 2.38 -13.82
C LEU A 195 -19.80 3.26 -12.57
N ALA A 196 -18.86 2.98 -11.67
CA ALA A 196 -18.59 3.81 -10.50
C ALA A 196 -18.17 5.23 -10.90
N GLU A 197 -17.26 5.34 -11.86
CA GLU A 197 -16.76 6.62 -12.39
C GLU A 197 -17.88 7.44 -13.06
N SER A 198 -18.64 6.82 -13.97
CA SER A 198 -19.72 7.50 -14.70
C SER A 198 -20.91 7.90 -13.82
N THR A 199 -21.23 7.12 -12.79
CA THR A 199 -22.37 7.39 -11.89
C THR A 199 -22.00 8.22 -10.66
N GLY A 200 -20.72 8.37 -10.37
CA GLY A 200 -20.22 8.99 -9.13
C GLY A 200 -20.59 8.19 -7.87
N LEU A 201 -20.79 6.87 -8.01
CA LEU A 201 -21.10 5.97 -6.91
C LEU A 201 -19.87 5.15 -6.51
N ASP A 202 -19.81 4.75 -5.24
CA ASP A 202 -18.76 3.84 -4.79
C ASP A 202 -18.94 2.46 -5.43
N GLN A 203 -17.83 1.77 -5.71
CA GLN A 203 -17.86 0.39 -6.25
C GLN A 203 -18.70 -0.56 -5.37
N LYS A 204 -18.73 -0.35 -4.05
CA LYS A 204 -19.60 -1.08 -3.12
C LYS A 204 -21.09 -0.82 -3.39
N GLN A 205 -21.47 0.41 -3.73
CA GLN A 205 -22.85 0.75 -4.09
C GLN A 205 -23.24 0.10 -5.43
N ILE A 206 -22.33 0.10 -6.40
CA ILE A 206 -22.51 -0.61 -7.69
C ILE A 206 -22.74 -2.10 -7.45
N ASN A 207 -21.85 -2.76 -6.69
CA ASN A 207 -21.97 -4.17 -6.34
C ASN A 207 -23.31 -4.50 -5.67
N ASN A 208 -23.67 -3.73 -4.64
CA ASN A 208 -24.94 -3.92 -3.93
C ASN A 208 -26.15 -3.69 -4.84
N TRP A 209 -26.08 -2.76 -5.77
CA TRP A 209 -27.16 -2.51 -6.72
C TRP A 209 -27.36 -3.73 -7.63
N PHE A 210 -26.30 -4.24 -8.25
CA PHE A 210 -26.39 -5.42 -9.14
C PHE A 210 -26.86 -6.68 -8.41
N ILE A 211 -26.40 -6.92 -7.18
CA ILE A 211 -26.87 -8.03 -6.36
C ILE A 211 -28.38 -7.91 -6.10
N ASN A 212 -28.84 -6.73 -5.66
CA ASN A 212 -30.26 -6.51 -5.40
C ASN A 212 -31.11 -6.54 -6.67
N GLN A 213 -30.58 -6.03 -7.78
CA GLN A 213 -31.27 -6.01 -9.07
C GLN A 213 -31.46 -7.43 -9.60
N ARG A 214 -30.42 -8.28 -9.54
CA ARG A 214 -30.54 -9.72 -9.85
C ARG A 214 -31.58 -10.40 -8.99
N LYS A 215 -31.49 -10.23 -7.66
CA LYS A 215 -32.43 -10.85 -6.73
C LYS A 215 -33.90 -10.48 -7.01
N ARG A 216 -34.17 -9.28 -7.53
CA ARG A 216 -35.54 -8.78 -7.76
C ARG A 216 -36.06 -9.01 -9.17
N HIS A 217 -35.19 -9.00 -10.18
CA HIS A 217 -35.59 -8.85 -11.58
C HIS A 217 -34.95 -9.84 -12.55
N TRP A 218 -33.99 -10.64 -12.11
CA TRP A 218 -33.37 -11.65 -12.96
C TRP A 218 -34.10 -12.97 -12.82
N LYS A 219 -34.65 -13.45 -13.94
CA LYS A 219 -35.23 -14.78 -14.08
C LYS A 219 -34.43 -15.48 -15.19
N PRO A 220 -33.57 -16.46 -14.86
CA PRO A 220 -32.91 -17.27 -15.88
C PRO A 220 -33.99 -17.88 -16.78
N SER A 221 -33.89 -17.67 -18.09
CA SER A 221 -34.79 -18.32 -19.06
C SER A 221 -34.59 -19.83 -19.04
N GLU A 222 -35.60 -20.61 -19.46
CA GLU A 222 -35.55 -22.09 -19.48
C GLU A 222 -34.30 -22.62 -20.21
N ASP A 223 -33.87 -21.95 -21.29
CA ASP A 223 -32.64 -22.27 -22.04
C ASP A 223 -31.34 -22.17 -21.22
N MET A 224 -31.35 -21.50 -20.07
CA MET A 224 -30.19 -21.37 -19.18
C MET A 224 -30.21 -22.39 -18.04
N GLN A 225 -31.36 -23.01 -17.75
CA GLN A 225 -31.46 -24.05 -16.72
C GLN A 225 -30.82 -25.37 -17.16
N PHE A 226 -30.68 -25.58 -18.48
CA PHE A 226 -30.18 -26.84 -19.04
C PHE A 226 -28.64 -27.00 -19.01
N VAL A 227 -27.89 -25.94 -18.70
CA VAL A 227 -26.40 -26.00 -18.69
C VAL A 227 -25.86 -26.71 -17.42
N VAL A 228 -26.72 -27.01 -16.44
CA VAL A 228 -26.32 -27.67 -15.19
C VAL A 228 -27.20 -28.91 -14.95
N MET A 229 -27.04 -29.93 -15.80
CA MET A 229 -27.26 -31.36 -15.54
C MET A 229 -27.50 -32.07 -16.87
N ASP A 230 -26.42 -32.40 -17.57
CA ASP A 230 -26.43 -33.58 -18.46
C ASP A 230 -25.61 -34.67 -17.78
N PRO A 231 -26.22 -35.76 -17.29
CA PRO A 231 -25.52 -36.89 -16.69
C PRO A 231 -24.70 -37.71 -17.70
N THR A 232 -24.74 -37.38 -19.01
CA THR A 232 -24.14 -38.21 -20.07
C THR A 232 -22.79 -37.71 -20.59
N HIS A 233 -22.21 -36.66 -20.01
CA HIS A 233 -20.87 -36.17 -20.36
C HIS A 233 -19.83 -36.48 -19.27
N PRO A 234 -19.19 -37.67 -19.30
CA PRO A 234 -18.08 -37.99 -18.42
C PRO A 234 -16.82 -37.24 -18.87
N HIS A 235 -16.15 -36.60 -17.91
CA HIS A 235 -14.80 -36.03 -17.96
C HIS A 235 -14.58 -34.82 -18.87
N TYR A 236 -14.37 -33.65 -18.27
CA TYR A 236 -13.16 -32.82 -18.41
C TYR A 236 -13.27 -31.64 -17.41
N TYR A 237 -12.20 -31.35 -16.65
CA TYR A 237 -12.06 -30.36 -15.55
C TYR A 237 -12.70 -30.80 -14.21
N MET A 238 -12.00 -31.07 -13.11
CA MET A 238 -10.69 -30.63 -12.60
C MET A 238 -10.13 -31.69 -11.64
N ASP A 239 -8.87 -32.07 -11.86
CA ASP A 239 -8.05 -32.83 -10.93
C ASP A 239 -7.23 -31.85 -10.07
N ASN A 240 -6.92 -32.27 -8.83
CA ASN A 240 -6.19 -31.57 -7.75
C ASN A 240 -6.91 -30.48 -6.93
N VAL A 241 -6.93 -30.50 -5.58
CA VAL A 241 -6.54 -31.47 -4.54
C VAL A 241 -6.96 -30.85 -3.18
N LEU A 242 -7.34 -31.71 -2.21
CA LEU A 242 -7.44 -31.46 -0.75
C LEU A 242 -8.47 -30.42 -0.23
N THR A 243 -9.57 -30.90 0.34
CA THR A 243 -9.84 -30.83 1.80
C THR A 243 -11.19 -31.49 2.16
N ASN A 244 -11.09 -32.59 2.91
CA ASN A 244 -12.01 -33.17 3.90
C ASN A 244 -13.50 -32.79 3.91
N SER A 245 -14.35 -33.82 3.76
CA SER A 245 -15.45 -34.08 4.71
C SER A 245 -15.92 -35.54 4.66
N PHE A 246 -16.12 -36.08 5.86
CA PHE A 246 -16.29 -37.48 6.26
C PHE A 246 -17.46 -38.25 5.61
N PRO A 247 -17.41 -39.61 5.61
CA PRO A 247 -18.53 -40.45 5.22
C PRO A 247 -19.55 -40.51 6.36
N MET A 248 -20.78 -40.06 6.11
CA MET A 248 -21.92 -40.37 6.96
C MET A 248 -22.52 -41.69 6.49
N ASP A 249 -22.18 -42.76 7.21
CA ASP A 249 -23.06 -43.92 7.31
C ASP A 249 -24.31 -43.49 8.09
N LEU A 250 -25.47 -43.58 7.45
CA LEU A 250 -26.74 -43.79 8.10
C LEU A 250 -27.61 -44.63 7.18
N SER A 251 -27.57 -45.93 7.43
CA SER A 251 -28.74 -46.81 7.50
C SER A 251 -30.10 -46.11 7.29
N ASN A 252 -30.84 -46.55 6.27
CA ASN A 252 -32.30 -46.57 6.30
C ASN A 252 -32.80 -47.82 5.59
N THR A 253 -33.10 -48.81 6.43
CA THR A 253 -34.11 -49.85 6.24
C THR A 253 -35.42 -49.23 5.73
N MET A 254 -36.03 -49.82 4.69
CA MET A 254 -37.45 -50.25 4.67
C MET A 254 -37.90 -50.57 3.24
N LEU A 255 -38.29 -51.85 3.09
CA LEU A 255 -39.15 -52.49 2.08
C LEU A 255 -38.64 -52.63 0.65
#